data_AF-F0R8L4-F1
#
_entry.id   AF-F0R8L4-F1
#
_cell.length_a   1.000
_cell.length_b   1.000
_cell.length_c   1.000
_cell.angle_alpha   90.00
_cell.angle_beta   90.00
_cell.angle_gamma   90.00
#
_symmetry.space_group_name_H-M   'P 1'
#
loop_
_entity.id
_entity.type
_entity.pdbx_description
1 polymer ?
#
loop_
_entity_poly.entity_id
_entity_poly.type
_entity_poly.pdbx_seq_one_letter_code
_entity_poly.pdbx_strand_id
1 'polypeptide(L)'
;MEYIPDYLKPFIIHKDYFPELIEDSWFNNPVYWKGRLISPQHETKFRLYFCGELIDNYMANKQNFPLAIYAYSVNSGEKITLFDERYNGYEALLIENKRELPLSHEIQFVDKDAETEFEIIILGCSNTDFDDEYPATEQVQLINGDWVNKEYLKCNAFDFISILIRNAKGQVYTILEMELS
;
A
#
# COMPACT_ATOMS: atom_id res chain seq x y z
N MET A 1 -0.58 -16.24 -10.60
CA MET A 1 -0.22 -16.24 -9.17
C MET A 1 -0.48 -14.83 -8.69
N GLU A 2 -1.12 -14.63 -7.54
CA GLU A 2 -1.41 -13.28 -7.02
C GLU A 2 -0.20 -12.81 -6.20
N TYR A 3 0.42 -11.71 -6.62
CA TYR A 3 1.63 -11.18 -6.00
C TYR A 3 1.31 -10.16 -4.90
N ILE A 4 0.54 -10.59 -3.90
CA ILE A 4 0.21 -9.76 -2.73
C ILE A 4 1.50 -9.50 -1.94
N PRO A 5 1.76 -8.27 -1.46
CA PRO A 5 2.90 -7.99 -0.60
C PRO A 5 2.87 -8.85 0.65
N ASP A 6 4.02 -9.41 1.01
CA ASP A 6 4.11 -10.41 2.07
C ASP A 6 3.58 -9.89 3.41
N TYR A 7 3.82 -8.60 3.70
CA TYR A 7 3.36 -7.96 4.92
C TYR A 7 1.84 -7.75 5.00
N LEU A 8 1.14 -7.77 3.86
CA LEU A 8 -0.31 -7.61 3.77
C LEU A 8 -1.07 -8.93 3.65
N LYS A 9 -0.41 -10.03 3.26
CA LYS A 9 -1.03 -11.36 3.14
C LYS A 9 -1.90 -11.78 4.33
N PRO A 10 -1.54 -11.50 5.60
CA PRO A 10 -2.37 -11.87 6.76
C PRO A 10 -3.68 -11.08 6.87
N PHE A 11 -3.75 -9.91 6.23
CA PHE A 11 -4.79 -8.90 6.44
C PHE A 11 -5.66 -8.67 5.21
N ILE A 12 -5.43 -9.41 4.13
CA ILE A 12 -6.15 -9.22 2.88
C ILE A 12 -6.85 -10.52 2.54
N ILE A 13 -8.17 -10.47 2.43
CA ILE A 13 -8.93 -11.53 1.76
C ILE A 13 -9.14 -11.08 0.32
N HIS A 14 -8.45 -11.74 -0.61
CA HIS A 14 -8.84 -11.75 -2.01
C HIS A 14 -10.15 -12.51 -2.13
N LYS A 15 -11.19 -11.78 -2.53
CA LYS A 15 -12.44 -12.23 -3.13
C LYS A 15 -13.40 -11.07 -3.01
N ASP A 16 -13.44 -10.24 -4.02
CA ASP A 16 -14.67 -9.97 -4.74
C ASP A 16 -14.39 -8.95 -5.86
N TYR A 17 -15.22 -9.04 -6.89
CA TYR A 17 -15.37 -8.00 -7.88
C TYR A 17 -15.73 -6.70 -7.14
N PHE A 18 -14.91 -5.66 -7.30
CA PHE A 18 -15.23 -4.30 -6.85
C PHE A 18 -15.80 -3.56 -8.06
N PRO A 19 -17.13 -3.61 -8.32
CA PRO A 19 -17.74 -2.97 -9.48
C PRO A 19 -17.43 -1.48 -9.58
N GLU A 20 -17.27 -0.85 -8.43
CA GLU A 20 -16.88 0.55 -8.27
C GLU A 20 -15.47 0.90 -8.76
N LEU A 21 -14.61 -0.08 -9.07
CA LEU A 21 -13.22 0.13 -9.51
C LEU A 21 -12.99 -0.19 -11.00
N ILE A 22 -14.07 -0.31 -11.79
CA ILE A 22 -14.00 -0.84 -13.17
C ILE A 22 -13.63 0.21 -14.22
N GLU A 23 -13.81 1.49 -13.91
CA GLU A 23 -13.73 2.54 -14.94
C GLU A 23 -12.30 3.02 -15.26
N ASP A 24 -11.28 2.58 -14.53
CA ASP A 24 -9.91 3.07 -14.71
C ASP A 24 -9.00 2.08 -15.47
N SER A 25 -8.36 2.57 -16.53
CA SER A 25 -7.52 1.78 -17.44
C SER A 25 -6.31 1.12 -16.76
N TRP A 26 -5.84 1.70 -15.64
CA TRP A 26 -4.78 1.15 -14.78
C TRP A 26 -5.22 -0.05 -13.96
N PHE A 27 -6.38 -0.67 -14.24
CA PHE A 27 -6.81 -1.93 -13.63
C PHE A 27 -6.62 -3.15 -14.56
N ASN A 28 -6.11 -2.96 -15.79
CA ASN A 28 -6.04 -4.00 -16.85
C ASN A 28 -4.61 -4.46 -17.27
N ASN A 29 -3.54 -3.86 -16.74
CA ASN A 29 -2.15 -4.34 -16.83
C ASN A 29 -1.90 -5.72 -16.13
N PRO A 30 -0.77 -6.40 -16.37
CA PRO A 30 -0.66 -7.84 -16.08
C PRO A 30 -0.29 -8.21 -14.63
N VAL A 31 0.17 -7.27 -13.80
CA VAL A 31 0.63 -7.56 -12.43
C VAL A 31 -0.11 -6.69 -11.43
N TYR A 32 -1.35 -7.10 -11.09
CA TYR A 32 -2.10 -6.49 -10.00
C TYR A 32 -2.25 -7.45 -8.84
N TRP A 33 -2.06 -6.91 -7.65
CA TRP A 33 -2.77 -7.40 -6.48
C TRP A 33 -3.75 -6.31 -6.04
N LYS A 34 -4.92 -6.73 -5.58
CA LYS A 34 -5.95 -5.84 -5.08
C LYS A 34 -6.69 -6.55 -3.96
N GLY A 35 -6.94 -5.84 -2.88
CA GLY A 35 -7.48 -6.50 -1.71
C GLY A 35 -8.23 -5.57 -0.79
N ARG A 36 -9.29 -6.12 -0.19
CA ARG A 36 -9.96 -5.48 0.93
C ARG A 36 -9.25 -5.85 2.21
N LEU A 37 -8.96 -4.84 3.04
CA LEU A 37 -8.37 -5.04 4.35
C LEU A 37 -9.38 -5.68 5.30
N ILE A 38 -8.94 -6.74 5.97
CA ILE A 38 -9.66 -7.47 6.99
C ILE A 38 -8.64 -7.86 8.07
N SER A 39 -8.86 -7.46 9.32
CA SER A 39 -7.96 -7.85 10.42
C SER A 39 -7.95 -9.39 10.60
N PRO A 40 -6.99 -9.97 11.34
CA PRO A 40 -7.02 -11.39 11.69
C PRO A 40 -8.27 -11.79 12.49
N GLN A 41 -8.94 -10.84 13.15
CA GLN A 41 -10.20 -11.05 13.87
C GLN A 41 -11.46 -10.81 13.00
N HIS A 42 -11.30 -10.74 11.67
CA HIS A 42 -12.37 -10.52 10.69
C HIS A 42 -13.07 -9.14 10.75
N GLU A 43 -12.43 -8.14 11.36
CA GLU A 43 -12.88 -6.76 11.39
C GLU A 43 -12.60 -6.07 10.06
N THR A 44 -13.55 -5.26 9.58
CA THR A 44 -13.53 -4.64 8.24
C THR A 44 -13.62 -3.12 8.26
N LYS A 45 -13.66 -2.52 9.45
CA LYS A 45 -13.76 -1.08 9.68
C LYS A 45 -12.54 -0.60 10.43
N PHE A 46 -11.91 0.44 9.90
CA PHE A 46 -10.63 0.93 10.37
C PHE A 46 -10.62 2.46 10.44
N ARG A 47 -9.84 2.99 11.39
CA ARG A 47 -9.43 4.39 11.43
C ARG A 47 -8.08 4.52 10.75
N LEU A 48 -7.94 5.49 9.87
CA LEU A 48 -6.71 5.73 9.14
C LEU A 48 -5.87 6.80 9.83
N TYR A 49 -4.57 6.53 9.87
CA TYR A 49 -3.56 7.45 10.38
C TYR A 49 -2.37 7.46 9.43
N PHE A 50 -1.71 8.61 9.30
CA PHE A 50 -0.56 8.73 8.42
C PHE A 50 0.48 9.71 8.96
N CYS A 51 1.75 9.45 8.66
CA CYS A 51 2.84 10.41 8.80
C CYS A 51 3.10 11.00 7.41
N GLY A 52 2.81 12.29 7.22
CA GLY A 52 2.96 12.96 5.92
C GLY A 52 2.26 14.31 5.92
N GLU A 53 1.64 14.66 4.80
CA GLU A 53 0.72 15.78 4.67
C GLU A 53 -0.51 15.41 3.82
N LEU A 54 -1.57 16.21 3.93
CA LEU A 54 -2.77 16.10 3.09
C LEU A 54 -2.75 17.20 2.05
N ILE A 55 -2.86 16.82 0.78
CA ILE A 55 -2.98 17.72 -0.36
C ILE A 55 -4.25 17.34 -1.10
N ASP A 56 -5.27 18.20 -1.09
CA ASP A 56 -6.57 17.95 -1.74
C ASP A 56 -7.24 16.60 -1.35
N ASN A 57 -7.09 16.18 -0.09
CA ASN A 57 -7.53 14.89 0.49
C ASN A 57 -6.70 13.66 0.09
N TYR A 58 -5.62 13.84 -0.67
CA TYR A 58 -4.62 12.81 -0.90
C TYR A 58 -3.54 12.88 0.17
N MET A 59 -3.20 11.72 0.73
CA MET A 59 -2.04 11.55 1.58
C MET A 59 -0.79 11.59 0.70
N ALA A 60 0.14 12.46 1.06
CA ALA A 60 1.41 12.61 0.39
C ALA A 60 2.56 12.61 1.41
N ASN A 61 3.76 12.30 0.94
CA ASN A 61 4.96 12.53 1.71
C ASN A 61 5.13 14.03 2.00
N LYS A 62 5.71 14.34 3.15
CA LYS A 62 6.04 15.72 3.52
C LYS A 62 7.51 15.96 3.21
N GLN A 63 7.89 17.16 2.77
CA GLN A 63 9.29 17.46 2.46
C GLN A 63 10.28 16.95 3.53
N ASN A 64 11.20 16.06 3.14
CA ASN A 64 12.19 15.38 3.99
C ASN A 64 11.64 14.35 5.01
N PHE A 65 10.37 13.98 4.94
CA PHE A 65 9.74 12.95 5.77
C PHE A 65 9.05 11.91 4.90
N PRO A 66 9.43 10.62 5.01
CA PRO A 66 8.74 9.56 4.31
C PRO A 66 7.26 9.49 4.69
N LEU A 67 6.42 9.07 3.75
CA LEU A 67 5.03 8.73 3.98
C LEU A 67 4.93 7.36 4.66
N ALA A 68 4.14 7.29 5.72
CA ALA A 68 3.70 6.04 6.31
C ALA A 68 2.21 6.10 6.60
N ILE A 69 1.49 5.01 6.34
CA ILE A 69 0.04 4.93 6.45
C ILE A 69 -0.33 3.67 7.24
N TYR A 70 -1.21 3.86 8.22
CA TYR A 70 -1.63 2.86 9.17
C TYR A 70 -3.16 2.77 9.21
N ALA A 71 -3.67 1.55 9.32
CA ALA A 71 -5.04 1.27 9.69
C ALA A 71 -5.07 0.79 11.15
N TYR A 72 -5.93 1.38 11.94
CA TYR A 72 -6.25 0.89 13.28
C TYR A 72 -7.64 0.29 13.23
N SER A 73 -7.78 -0.98 13.61
CA SER A 73 -9.11 -1.56 13.70
C SER A 73 -9.96 -0.81 14.73
N VAL A 74 -11.20 -0.50 14.38
CA VAL A 74 -12.14 0.24 15.25
C VAL A 74 -12.43 -0.52 16.55
N ASN A 75 -12.47 -1.85 16.49
CA ASN A 75 -12.91 -2.69 17.60
C ASN A 75 -11.73 -3.16 18.47
N SER A 76 -10.70 -3.75 17.86
CA SER A 76 -9.54 -4.30 18.59
C SER A 76 -8.44 -3.27 18.86
N GLY A 77 -8.40 -2.17 18.11
CA GLY A 77 -7.30 -1.20 18.14
C GLY A 77 -6.00 -1.73 17.50
N GLU A 78 -6.03 -2.88 16.84
CA GLU A 78 -4.86 -3.44 16.15
C GLU A 78 -4.35 -2.47 15.08
N LYS A 79 -3.05 -2.17 15.12
CA LYS A 79 -2.36 -1.34 14.13
C LYS A 79 -1.82 -2.21 13.01
N ILE A 80 -2.21 -1.91 11.78
CA ILE A 80 -1.76 -2.55 10.55
C ILE A 80 -1.06 -1.50 9.69
N THR A 81 0.18 -1.75 9.28
CA THR A 81 0.87 -0.91 8.29
C THR A 81 0.33 -1.21 6.91
N LEU A 82 -0.21 -0.19 6.24
CA LEU A 82 -0.70 -0.31 4.87
C LEU A 82 0.40 0.00 3.86
N PHE A 83 1.25 0.97 4.19
CA PHE A 83 2.38 1.41 3.38
C PHE A 83 3.35 2.20 4.25
N ASP A 84 4.65 2.01 4.03
CA ASP A 84 5.72 2.82 4.62
C ASP A 84 6.83 2.97 3.58
N GLU A 85 7.04 4.18 3.06
CA GLU A 85 8.04 4.50 2.02
C GLU A 85 9.47 4.10 2.43
N ARG A 86 9.72 3.82 3.71
CA ARG A 86 11.03 3.37 4.19
C ARG A 86 11.28 1.88 3.97
N TYR A 87 10.22 1.11 3.73
CA TYR A 87 10.27 -0.35 3.73
C TYR A 87 9.53 -1.02 2.58
N ASN A 88 8.59 -0.33 1.92
CA ASN A 88 7.66 -0.97 0.99
C ASN A 88 7.79 -0.41 -0.42
N GLY A 89 7.61 -1.29 -1.41
CA GLY A 89 7.65 -0.95 -2.82
C GLY A 89 9.06 -0.89 -3.41
N TYR A 90 9.10 -0.69 -4.72
CA TYR A 90 10.31 -0.77 -5.55
C TYR A 90 11.41 0.18 -5.04
N GLU A 91 11.07 1.45 -4.82
CA GLU A 91 12.04 2.48 -4.42
C GLU A 91 12.76 2.12 -3.10
N ALA A 92 12.02 1.71 -2.07
CA ALA A 92 12.55 1.38 -0.74
C ALA A 92 13.40 0.09 -0.71
N LEU A 93 13.15 -0.80 -1.69
CA LEU A 93 13.81 -2.09 -1.79
C LEU A 93 15.06 -2.03 -2.67
N LEU A 94 15.06 -1.23 -3.74
CA LEU A 94 16.07 -1.29 -4.80
C LEU A 94 16.78 0.04 -5.09
N ILE A 95 16.19 1.19 -4.77
CA ILE A 95 16.69 2.49 -5.23
C ILE A 95 17.28 3.32 -4.09
N GLU A 96 16.51 3.61 -3.05
CA GLU A 96 16.93 4.50 -1.96
C GLU A 96 16.67 3.90 -0.57
N ASN A 97 17.64 4.05 0.33
CA ASN A 97 17.48 3.64 1.72
C ASN A 97 16.97 4.81 2.60
N LYS A 98 15.65 4.89 2.75
CA LYS A 98 14.98 5.89 3.60
C LYS A 98 14.80 5.46 5.07
N ARG A 99 15.33 4.29 5.49
CA ARG A 99 15.07 3.69 6.82
C ARG A 99 15.48 4.54 8.01
N GLU A 100 16.55 5.31 7.86
CA GLU A 100 17.06 6.21 8.91
C GLU A 100 16.36 7.58 8.94
N LEU A 101 15.50 7.87 7.95
CA LEU A 101 14.74 9.11 7.95
C LEU A 101 13.62 9.06 9.01
N PRO A 102 13.46 10.14 9.80
CA PRO A 102 12.38 10.20 10.76
C PRO A 102 11.03 10.30 10.04
N LEU A 103 9.99 9.76 10.66
CA LEU A 103 8.61 10.08 10.26
C LEU A 103 8.16 11.39 10.92
N SER A 104 7.23 12.08 10.26
CA SER A 104 6.52 13.19 10.87
C SER A 104 5.54 12.69 11.97
N HIS A 105 4.87 13.61 12.66
CA HIS A 105 3.82 13.22 13.61
C HIS A 105 2.67 12.51 12.89
N GLU A 106 2.12 11.48 13.53
CA GLU A 106 0.99 10.71 13.01
C GLU A 106 -0.31 11.54 13.08
N ILE A 107 -1.00 11.68 11.94
CA ILE A 107 -2.22 12.47 11.76
C ILE A 107 -3.38 11.50 11.52
N GLN A 108 -4.48 11.65 12.25
CA GLN A 108 -5.70 10.92 11.95
C GLN A 108 -6.35 11.48 10.67
N PHE A 109 -6.66 10.60 9.72
CA PHE A 109 -7.41 10.97 8.53
C PHE A 109 -8.89 11.14 8.85
N VAL A 110 -9.47 12.20 8.30
CA VAL A 110 -10.90 12.51 8.35
C VAL A 110 -11.32 12.84 6.93
N ASP A 111 -12.37 12.18 6.42
CA ASP A 111 -12.83 12.46 5.05
C ASP A 111 -13.56 13.82 4.97
N LYS A 112 -13.88 14.24 3.75
CA LYS A 112 -14.61 15.49 3.48
C LYS A 112 -16.01 15.56 4.10
N ASP A 113 -16.57 14.42 4.51
CA ASP A 113 -17.87 14.27 5.14
C ASP A 113 -17.76 14.17 6.68
N ALA A 114 -16.57 14.40 7.24
CA ALA A 114 -16.23 14.28 8.66
C ALA A 114 -16.32 12.84 9.21
N GLU A 115 -16.28 11.83 8.33
CA GLU A 115 -16.21 10.43 8.72
C GLU A 115 -14.78 10.05 9.10
N THR A 116 -14.64 9.06 9.98
CA THR A 116 -13.34 8.61 10.51
C THR A 116 -13.15 7.09 10.44
N GLU A 117 -14.17 6.35 10.02
CA GLU A 117 -14.19 4.90 10.00
C GLU A 117 -14.51 4.39 8.60
N PHE A 118 -13.62 3.55 8.06
CA PHE A 118 -13.62 3.21 6.64
C PHE A 118 -13.45 1.71 6.41
N GLU A 119 -14.01 1.21 5.32
CA GLU A 119 -13.45 0.00 4.68
C GLU A 119 -12.28 0.43 3.80
N ILE A 120 -11.22 -0.37 3.78
CA ILE A 120 -9.99 -0.04 3.07
C ILE A 120 -9.81 -1.04 1.93
N ILE A 121 -9.49 -0.51 0.75
CA ILE A 121 -9.11 -1.27 -0.43
C ILE A 121 -7.71 -0.82 -0.82
N ILE A 122 -6.82 -1.77 -1.07
CA ILE A 122 -5.43 -1.49 -1.43
C ILE A 122 -5.14 -2.17 -2.77
N LEU A 123 -4.39 -1.46 -3.60
CA LEU A 123 -3.94 -1.91 -4.90
C LEU A 123 -2.46 -1.66 -5.01
N GLY A 124 -1.75 -2.62 -5.57
CA GLY A 124 -0.41 -2.38 -6.04
C GLY A 124 -0.20 -3.05 -7.38
N CYS A 125 0.64 -2.42 -8.20
CA CYS A 125 1.11 -2.99 -9.44
C CYS A 125 2.60 -2.80 -9.63
N SER A 126 3.14 -3.62 -10.52
CA SER A 126 4.50 -3.49 -11.02
C SER A 126 4.48 -3.63 -12.53
N ASN A 127 5.11 -2.70 -13.24
CA ASN A 127 5.41 -2.85 -14.66
C ASN A 127 6.75 -3.55 -14.90
N THR A 128 7.53 -3.76 -13.84
CA THR A 128 8.85 -4.37 -13.92
C THR A 128 8.74 -5.88 -14.12
N ASP A 129 9.27 -6.36 -15.25
CA ASP A 129 9.52 -7.79 -15.44
C ASP A 129 10.86 -8.15 -14.78
N PHE A 130 10.82 -8.59 -13.52
CA PHE A 130 12.01 -8.98 -12.78
C PHE A 130 12.75 -10.18 -13.39
N ASP A 131 12.11 -10.96 -14.26
CA ASP A 131 12.80 -12.03 -14.98
C ASP A 131 13.68 -11.47 -16.10
N ASP A 132 13.22 -10.43 -16.79
CA ASP A 132 13.97 -9.71 -17.84
C ASP A 132 15.00 -8.73 -17.26
N GLU A 133 14.67 -8.05 -16.16
CA GLU A 133 15.57 -7.11 -15.47
C GLU A 133 16.80 -7.83 -14.88
N TYR A 134 16.61 -9.05 -14.38
CA TYR A 134 17.64 -9.85 -13.72
C TYR A 134 17.81 -11.24 -14.36
N PRO A 135 18.17 -11.34 -15.66
CA PRO A 135 18.02 -12.59 -16.42
C PRO A 135 19.02 -13.68 -16.02
N ALA A 136 20.16 -13.29 -15.44
CA ALA A 136 21.26 -14.19 -15.12
C ALA A 136 21.35 -14.57 -13.62
N THR A 137 20.43 -14.09 -12.77
CA THR A 137 20.54 -14.26 -11.32
C THR A 137 19.23 -14.71 -10.70
N GLU A 138 19.26 -15.77 -9.91
CA GLU A 138 18.10 -16.21 -9.11
C GLU A 138 17.88 -15.34 -7.86
N GLN A 139 18.92 -14.64 -7.43
CA GLN A 139 18.89 -13.75 -6.27
C GLN A 139 19.30 -12.34 -6.63
N VAL A 140 18.63 -11.37 -6.03
CA VAL A 140 18.87 -9.93 -6.18
C VAL A 140 19.20 -9.37 -4.80
N GLN A 141 20.22 -8.50 -4.74
CA GLN A 141 20.56 -7.80 -3.52
C GLN A 141 19.70 -6.54 -3.36
N LEU A 142 19.05 -6.40 -2.22
CA LEU A 142 18.27 -5.23 -1.83
C LEU A 142 19.19 -4.08 -1.39
N ILE A 143 18.66 -2.86 -1.33
CA ILE A 143 19.40 -1.66 -0.90
C ILE A 143 19.91 -1.74 0.54
N ASN A 144 19.29 -2.58 1.38
CA ASN A 144 19.74 -2.86 2.75
C ASN A 144 20.83 -3.94 2.84
N GLY A 145 21.22 -4.54 1.71
CA GLY A 145 22.25 -5.57 1.61
C GLY A 145 21.74 -7.01 1.65
N ASP A 146 20.45 -7.25 1.96
CA ASP A 146 19.85 -8.59 1.99
C ASP A 146 19.72 -9.18 0.59
N TRP A 147 19.82 -10.50 0.48
CA TRP A 147 19.63 -11.23 -0.79
C TRP A 147 18.26 -11.91 -0.80
N VAL A 148 17.48 -11.64 -1.84
CA VAL A 148 16.12 -12.18 -2.02
C VAL A 148 15.96 -12.83 -3.39
N ASN A 149 14.96 -13.70 -3.55
CA ASN A 149 14.64 -14.26 -4.86
C ASN A 149 13.71 -13.33 -5.66
N LYS A 150 13.56 -13.59 -6.96
CA LYS A 150 12.67 -12.79 -7.82
C LYS A 150 11.20 -12.85 -7.42
N GLU A 151 10.75 -13.97 -6.84
CA GLU A 151 9.37 -14.12 -6.37
C GLU A 151 9.04 -13.13 -5.24
N TYR A 152 10.01 -12.86 -4.36
CA TYR A 152 9.90 -11.83 -3.35
C TYR A 152 9.75 -10.44 -3.98
N LEU A 153 10.53 -10.12 -5.03
CA LEU A 153 10.41 -8.84 -5.73
C LEU A 153 9.04 -8.68 -6.38
N LYS A 154 8.54 -9.72 -7.06
CA LYS A 154 7.20 -9.72 -7.66
C LYS A 154 6.10 -9.40 -6.64
N CYS A 155 6.25 -9.87 -5.39
CA CYS A 155 5.29 -9.57 -4.32
C CYS A 155 5.49 -8.19 -3.68
N ASN A 156 6.73 -7.75 -3.46
CA ASN A 156 7.02 -6.63 -2.55
C ASN A 156 7.55 -5.37 -3.24
N ALA A 157 8.12 -5.48 -4.44
CA ALA A 157 8.69 -4.39 -5.21
C ALA A 157 7.68 -3.84 -6.25
N PHE A 158 6.46 -3.57 -5.80
CA PHE A 158 5.48 -2.83 -6.59
C PHE A 158 6.00 -1.41 -6.88
N ASP A 159 5.81 -0.93 -8.11
CA ASP A 159 6.22 0.41 -8.55
C ASP A 159 5.06 1.41 -8.56
N PHE A 160 3.87 0.96 -8.16
CA PHE A 160 2.72 1.82 -7.95
C PHE A 160 1.83 1.26 -6.84
N ILE A 161 1.27 2.16 -6.03
CA ILE A 161 0.30 1.84 -4.99
C ILE A 161 -0.87 2.82 -5.02
N SER A 162 -2.07 2.29 -4.81
CA SER A 162 -3.27 3.08 -4.55
C SER A 162 -4.00 2.56 -3.32
N ILE A 163 -4.51 3.48 -2.51
CA ILE A 163 -5.36 3.17 -1.36
C ILE A 163 -6.68 3.90 -1.53
N LEU A 164 -7.77 3.14 -1.48
CA LEU A 164 -9.12 3.66 -1.48
C LEU A 164 -9.81 3.36 -0.16
N ILE A 165 -10.75 4.22 0.17
CA ILE A 165 -11.63 4.09 1.33
C ILE A 165 -13.07 4.07 0.89
N ARG A 166 -13.90 3.33 1.64
CA ARG A 166 -15.35 3.46 1.60
C ARG A 166 -15.86 3.93 2.95
N ASN A 167 -16.57 5.06 2.96
CA ASN A 167 -17.17 5.62 4.18
C ASN A 167 -18.51 4.96 4.52
N ALA A 168 -19.14 5.37 5.63
CA ALA A 168 -20.42 4.83 6.10
C ALA A 168 -21.58 5.08 5.12
N LYS A 169 -21.49 6.11 4.26
CA LYS A 169 -22.46 6.42 3.20
C LYS A 169 -22.29 5.56 1.95
N GLY A 170 -21.29 4.67 1.93
CA GLY A 170 -20.96 3.82 0.79
C GLY A 170 -20.19 4.54 -0.32
N GLN A 171 -19.79 5.79 -0.11
CA GLN A 171 -19.01 6.55 -1.08
C GLN A 171 -17.56 6.10 -1.04
N VAL A 172 -16.95 5.99 -2.22
CA VAL A 172 -15.57 5.54 -2.38
C VAL A 172 -14.69 6.69 -2.83
N TYR A 173 -13.52 6.82 -2.20
CA TYR A 173 -12.53 7.84 -2.52
C TYR A 173 -11.14 7.23 -2.56
N THR A 174 -10.33 7.69 -3.51
CA THR A 174 -8.90 7.46 -3.48
C THR A 174 -8.25 8.45 -2.53
N ILE A 175 -7.40 7.95 -1.65
CA ILE A 175 -6.67 8.75 -0.65
C ILE A 175 -5.15 8.65 -0.83
N LEU A 176 -4.70 7.73 -1.68
CA LEU A 176 -3.30 7.62 -2.10
C LEU A 176 -3.28 7.12 -3.54
N GLU A 177 -2.47 7.77 -4.36
CA GLU A 177 -1.94 7.23 -5.61
C GLU A 177 -0.49 7.67 -5.71
N MET A 178 0.41 6.70 -5.88
CA MET A 178 1.84 6.98 -5.83
C MET A 178 2.58 6.01 -6.74
N GLU A 179 3.41 6.58 -7.61
CA GLU A 179 4.43 5.87 -8.37
C GLU A 179 5.72 5.83 -7.54
N LEU A 180 6.44 4.70 -7.60
CA LEU A 180 7.65 4.39 -6.86
C LEU A 180 8.74 4.03 -7.86
N SER A 181 9.43 5.04 -8.41
CA SER A 181 10.43 4.91 -9.47
C SER A 181 11.72 5.67 -9.19
#